data_AF-U7QVT5-F1
#
_entry.id   AF-U7QVT5-F1
#
_cell.length_a   1.000
_cell.length_b   1.000
_cell.length_c   1.000
_cell.angle_alpha   90.00
_cell.angle_beta   90.00
_cell.angle_gamma   90.00
#
_symmetry.space_group_name_H-M   'P 1'
#
loop_
_entity.id
_entity.type
_entity.pdbx_description
1 polymer ?
#
loop_
_entity_poly.entity_id
_entity_poly.type
_entity_poly.pdbx_seq_one_letter_code
_entity_poly.pdbx_strand_id
1 'polypeptide(L)' 'MKRSLFLITLITVLMLALVGCEESPEQKAKSHDRAAIKECWKSYDKKSLPDDQKRFIASVCEMMEGKFKEKYGVSP' A
#
# COMPACT_ATOMS: atom_id res chain seq x y z
N MET A 1 -19.39 -37.46 18.39
CA MET A 1 -17.90 -37.39 18.33
C MET A 1 -17.38 -37.28 16.90
N LYS A 2 -17.62 -38.28 16.02
CA LYS A 2 -17.11 -38.26 14.62
C LYS A 2 -17.59 -37.06 13.78
N ARG A 3 -18.86 -36.66 13.94
CA ARG A 3 -19.46 -35.49 13.26
C ARG A 3 -18.80 -34.16 13.67
N SER A 4 -18.55 -33.97 14.96
CA SER A 4 -17.89 -32.78 15.50
C SER A 4 -16.44 -32.70 15.04
N LEU A 5 -15.74 -33.85 14.97
CA LEU A 5 -14.36 -33.91 14.45
C LEU A 5 -14.32 -33.49 12.97
N PHE A 6 -15.25 -33.99 12.16
CA PHE A 6 -15.33 -33.67 10.73
C PHE A 6 -15.60 -32.18 10.47
N LEU A 7 -16.48 -31.57 11.28
CA LEU A 7 -16.75 -30.13 11.20
C LEU A 7 -15.51 -29.30 11.56
N ILE A 8 -14.78 -29.69 12.59
CA ILE A 8 -13.54 -28.99 12.99
C ILE A 8 -12.50 -29.08 11.88
N THR A 9 -12.32 -30.26 11.27
CA THR A 9 -11.37 -30.45 10.15
C THR A 9 -11.78 -29.65 8.91
N LEU A 10 -13.09 -29.55 8.62
CA LEU A 10 -13.58 -28.75 7.49
C LEU A 10 -13.31 -27.25 7.72
N ILE A 11 -13.56 -26.77 8.93
CA ILE A 11 -13.31 -25.37 9.31
C ILE A 11 -11.83 -25.04 9.24
N THR A 12 -10.94 -25.92 9.71
CA THR A 12 -9.50 -25.66 9.66
C THR A 12 -8.96 -25.65 8.23
N VAL A 13 -9.42 -26.55 7.36
CA VAL A 13 -9.06 -26.54 5.93
C VAL A 13 -9.58 -25.27 5.24
N LEU A 14 -10.81 -24.86 5.54
CA LEU A 14 -11.39 -23.63 5.01
C LEU A 14 -10.60 -22.39 5.46
N MET A 15 -10.19 -22.34 6.73
CA MET A 15 -9.35 -21.26 7.25
C MET A 15 -7.97 -21.24 6.59
N LEU A 16 -7.35 -22.39 6.33
CA LEU A 16 -6.07 -22.49 5.62
C LEU A 16 -6.18 -21.98 4.17
N ALA A 17 -7.29 -22.27 3.49
CA ALA A 17 -7.51 -21.85 2.10
C ALA A 17 -7.61 -20.31 1.95
N LEU A 18 -7.98 -19.59 3.03
CA LEU A 18 -8.09 -18.14 3.02
C LEU A 18 -6.74 -17.41 3.19
N VAL A 19 -5.67 -18.10 3.61
CA VAL A 19 -4.35 -17.49 3.87
C VAL A 19 -3.51 -17.31 2.58
N GLY A 20 -3.96 -17.86 1.44
CA GLY A 20 -3.16 -17.98 0.22
C GLY A 20 -3.13 -16.79 -0.75
N CYS A 21 -3.69 -15.63 -0.40
CA CYS A 21 -3.61 -14.44 -1.26
C CYS A 21 -2.38 -13.60 -0.91
N GLU A 22 -1.17 -14.11 -1.19
CA GLU A 22 0.02 -13.28 -1.10
C GLU A 22 0.06 -12.31 -2.30
N GLU A 23 0.04 -11.00 -2.02
CA GLU A 23 0.28 -9.99 -3.04
C GLU A 23 1.60 -10.28 -3.75
N SER A 24 1.61 -10.20 -5.08
CA SER A 24 2.84 -10.38 -5.86
C SER A 24 3.90 -9.37 -5.40
N PRO A 25 5.20 -9.68 -5.52
CA PRO A 25 6.26 -8.72 -5.20
C PRO A 25 6.06 -7.36 -5.89
N GLU A 26 5.53 -7.37 -7.11
CA GLU A 26 5.19 -6.16 -7.86
C GLU A 26 4.04 -5.37 -7.23
N GLN A 27 2.97 -6.04 -6.78
CA GLN A 27 1.86 -5.40 -6.08
C GLN A 27 2.30 -4.78 -4.76
N LYS A 28 3.15 -5.48 -3.99
CA LYS A 28 3.74 -4.96 -2.75
C LYS A 28 4.63 -3.73 -3.02
N ALA A 29 5.43 -3.75 -4.08
CA ALA A 29 6.23 -2.60 -4.47
C ALA A 29 5.34 -1.40 -4.87
N LYS A 30 4.28 -1.66 -5.64
CA LYS A 30 3.33 -0.62 -6.06
C LYS A 30 2.60 0.00 -4.87
N SER A 31 2.14 -0.81 -3.92
CA SER A 31 1.46 -0.32 -2.72
C SER A 31 2.41 0.49 -1.82
N HIS A 32 3.66 0.05 -1.69
CA HIS A 32 4.72 0.78 -0.99
C HIS A 32 5.02 2.15 -1.62
N ASP A 33 5.24 2.21 -2.94
CA ASP A 33 5.57 3.46 -3.63
C ASP A 33 4.42 4.48 -3.51
N ARG A 34 3.17 4.01 -3.61
CA ARG A 34 1.97 4.82 -3.36
C ARG A 34 1.90 5.34 -1.92
N ALA A 35 2.23 4.50 -0.93
CA ALA A 35 2.24 4.90 0.48
C ALA A 35 3.29 5.98 0.76
N ALA A 36 4.46 5.90 0.12
CA ALA A 36 5.51 6.91 0.24
C ALA A 36 5.06 8.27 -0.33
N ILE A 37 4.37 8.29 -1.48
CA ILE A 37 3.79 9.50 -2.07
C ILE A 37 2.75 10.12 -1.13
N LYS A 38 1.88 9.29 -0.53
CA LYS A 38 0.89 9.74 0.44
C LYS A 38 1.55 10.40 1.65
N GLU A 39 2.63 9.83 2.18
CA GLU A 39 3.36 10.42 3.31
C GLU A 39 4.09 11.72 2.92
N CYS A 40 4.54 11.85 1.66
CA CYS A 40 5.11 13.08 1.12
C CYS A 40 4.10 14.24 1.21
N TRP A 41 2.89 14.04 0.68
CA TRP A 41 1.83 15.05 0.74
C TRP A 41 1.36 15.35 2.17
N LYS A 42 1.30 14.34 3.03
CA LYS A 42 1.04 14.55 4.46
C LYS A 42 2.12 15.40 5.13
N SER A 43 3.37 15.31 4.68
CA SER A 43 4.44 16.19 5.16
C SER A 43 4.29 17.61 4.63
N TYR A 44 3.89 17.80 3.37
CA TYR A 44 3.56 19.11 2.80
C TYR A 44 2.46 19.85 3.60
N ASP A 45 1.44 19.12 4.06
CA ASP A 45 0.29 19.69 4.79
C ASP A 45 0.62 20.16 6.22
N LYS A 46 1.85 19.94 6.72
CA LYS A 46 2.25 20.41 8.04
C LYS A 46 2.16 21.94 8.13
N LYS A 47 1.34 22.41 9.07
CA LYS A 47 1.10 23.84 9.32
C LYS A 47 2.35 24.61 9.78
N SER A 48 3.32 23.91 10.35
CA SER A 48 4.58 24.50 10.82
C SER A 48 5.59 24.78 9.71
N LEU A 49 5.32 24.34 8.48
CA LEU A 49 6.24 24.54 7.37
C LEU A 49 6.02 25.92 6.72
N PRO A 50 7.07 26.71 6.53
CA PRO A 50 7.01 27.92 5.71
C PRO A 50 6.79 27.58 4.22
N ASP A 51 6.28 28.55 3.48
CA ASP A 51 5.79 28.35 2.11
C ASP A 51 6.88 27.91 1.13
N ASP A 52 8.12 28.35 1.33
CA ASP A 52 9.28 27.93 0.55
C ASP A 52 9.57 26.43 0.71
N GLN A 53 9.55 25.93 1.95
CA GLN A 53 9.69 24.51 2.24
C GLN A 53 8.53 23.70 1.68
N LYS A 54 7.30 24.23 1.74
CA LYS A 54 6.14 23.60 1.12
C LYS A 54 6.30 23.47 -0.39
N ARG A 55 6.74 24.52 -1.10
CA ARG A 55 7.00 24.47 -2.55
C ARG A 55 8.06 23.43 -2.89
N PHE A 56 9.14 23.35 -2.10
CA PHE A 56 10.16 22.33 -2.29
C PHE A 56 9.59 20.92 -2.12
N ILE A 57 8.84 20.66 -1.03
CA ILE A 57 8.22 19.35 -0.81
C ILE A 57 7.25 19.00 -1.93
N ALA A 58 6.40 19.94 -2.38
CA ALA A 58 5.48 19.72 -3.49
C ALA A 58 6.22 19.27 -4.76
N SER A 59 7.34 19.92 -5.11
CA SER A 59 8.14 19.52 -6.28
C SER A 59 8.69 18.09 -6.16
N VAL A 60 9.05 17.66 -4.96
CA VAL A 60 9.51 16.28 -4.69
C VAL A 60 8.35 15.30 -4.79
N CYS A 61 7.19 15.63 -4.22
CA CYS A 61 6.01 14.77 -4.28
C CYS A 61 5.56 14.58 -5.74
N GLU A 62 5.43 15.66 -6.51
CA GLU A 62 5.07 15.62 -7.94
C GLU A 62 6.07 14.81 -8.76
N MET A 63 7.38 14.93 -8.49
CA MET A 63 8.40 14.08 -9.11
C MET A 63 8.15 12.59 -8.78
N MET A 64 7.82 12.26 -7.54
CA MET A 64 7.53 10.88 -7.13
C MET A 64 6.28 10.34 -7.85
N GLU A 65 5.23 11.16 -8.00
CA GLU A 65 4.04 10.80 -8.78
C GLU A 65 4.37 10.56 -10.26
N GLY A 66 5.23 11.40 -10.84
CA GLY A 66 5.74 11.22 -12.20
C GLY A 66 6.44 9.87 -12.37
N LYS A 67 7.36 9.53 -11.46
CA LYS A 67 8.06 8.23 -11.45
C LYS A 67 7.13 7.06 -11.24
N PHE A 68 6.12 7.20 -10.39
CA PHE A 68 5.10 6.17 -10.16
C PHE A 68 4.30 5.91 -11.43
N LYS A 69 3.86 6.98 -12.11
CA LYS A 69 3.12 6.88 -13.37
C LYS A 69 3.97 6.28 -14.49
N GLU A 70 5.25 6.65 -14.58
CA GLU A 70 6.19 6.06 -15.53
C GLU A 70 6.37 4.55 -15.29
N LYS A 71 6.51 4.14 -14.03
CA LYS A 71 6.76 2.74 -13.64
C LYS A 71 5.53 1.85 -13.74
N TYR A 72 4.33 2.35 -13.39
CA TYR A 72 3.12 1.54 -13.24
C TYR A 72 1.99 1.88 -14.22
N GLY A 73 2.15 2.90 -15.06
CA GLY A 73 1.17 3.32 -16.06
C GLY A 73 -0.12 3.93 -15.50
N VAL A 74 -0.21 4.16 -14.19
CA VAL A 74 -1.39 4.71 -13.52
C VAL A 74 -0.97 5.78 -12.52
N SER A 75 -1.87 6.71 -12.20
CA SER A 75 -1.63 7.67 -11.14
C SER A 75 -1.60 6.97 -9.76
N PRO A 76 -0.77 7.45 -8.83
CA PRO A 76 -0.72 6.94 -7.46
C PRO A 76 -2.05 7.12 -6.73
#